data_AF-A0A7G5FDP2-F1
#
_entry.id   AF-A0A7G5FDP2-F1
#
_cell.length_a   1.000
_cell.length_b   1.000
_cell.length_c   1.000
_cell.angle_alpha   90.00
_cell.angle_beta   90.00
_cell.angle_gamma   90.00
#
_symmetry.space_group_name_H-M   'P 1'
#
loop_
_entity.id
_entity.type
_entity.pdbx_description
1 polymer ?
#
loop_
_entity_poly.entity_id
_entity_poly.type
_entity_poly.pdbx_seq_one_letter_code
_entity_poly.pdbx_strand_id
1 'polypeptide(L)'
;MITRDDVQAWLKIQVGEPDLSALDAVVAAVVSTVEGWHGTAEEWTPRIKQGAVMLAAHLWRRRGTPGGMQAFSEEGASWVQRHDPQASMLLGLGGWSRPQVG
;
A
#
# COMPACT_ATOMS: atom_id res chain seq x y z
N MET A 1 -5.67 5.76 -12.73
CA MET A 1 -4.67 4.81 -12.19
C MET A 1 -3.56 5.55 -11.42
N ILE A 2 -2.96 4.89 -10.42
CA ILE A 2 -1.75 5.36 -9.71
C ILE A 2 -0.49 4.74 -10.33
N THR A 3 0.67 5.38 -10.18
CA THR A 3 1.95 4.88 -10.69
C THR A 3 3.00 4.73 -9.58
N ARG A 4 4.14 4.11 -9.92
CA ARG A 4 5.32 4.07 -9.04
C ARG A 4 5.78 5.48 -8.64
N ASP A 5 5.66 6.45 -9.54
CA ASP A 5 6.10 7.83 -9.31
C ASP A 5 5.22 8.53 -8.28
N ASP A 6 3.91 8.26 -8.30
CA ASP A 6 2.98 8.76 -7.28
C ASP A 6 3.40 8.27 -5.87
N VAL A 7 3.82 7.00 -5.77
CA VAL A 7 4.27 6.39 -4.51
C VAL A 7 5.62 6.96 -4.05
N GLN A 8 6.58 7.09 -4.97
CA GLN A 8 7.89 7.69 -4.69
C GLN A 8 7.75 9.16 -4.23
N ALA A 9 6.91 9.94 -4.91
CA ALA A 9 6.63 11.32 -4.55
C ALA A 9 5.98 11.43 -3.17
N TRP A 10 4.98 10.57 -2.88
CA TRP A 10 4.33 10.52 -1.57
C TRP A 10 5.32 10.19 -0.44
N LEU A 11 6.20 9.22 -0.68
CA LEU A 11 7.19 8.76 0.29
C LEU A 11 8.42 9.68 0.39
N LYS A 12 8.61 10.60 -0.56
CA LYS A 12 9.81 11.43 -0.72
C LYS A 12 11.09 10.59 -0.84
N ILE A 13 11.02 9.49 -1.61
CA ILE A 13 12.17 8.60 -1.88
C ILE A 13 12.41 8.48 -3.38
N GLN A 14 13.57 7.97 -3.75
CA GLN A 14 13.87 7.49 -5.10
C GLN A 14 14.33 6.04 -5.00
N VAL A 15 13.64 5.15 -5.70
CA VAL A 15 13.91 3.72 -5.73
C VAL A 15 14.68 3.44 -7.03
N GLY A 16 15.86 2.83 -6.90
CA GLY A 16 16.65 2.37 -8.04
C GLY A 16 16.41 0.89 -8.34
N GLU A 17 17.03 0.40 -9.40
CA GLU A 17 17.13 -1.05 -9.65
C GLU A 17 17.91 -1.76 -8.52
N PRO A 18 17.56 -3.00 -8.14
CA PRO A 18 16.52 -3.88 -8.70
C PRO A 18 15.11 -3.67 -8.07
N ASP A 19 15.02 -2.77 -7.10
CA ASP A 19 13.84 -2.58 -6.24
C ASP A 19 12.65 -1.95 -6.97
N LEU A 20 12.87 -1.33 -8.15
CA LEU A 20 11.82 -0.81 -9.02
C LEU A 20 10.80 -1.89 -9.42
N SER A 21 11.28 -3.10 -9.75
CA SER A 21 10.41 -4.22 -10.11
C SER A 21 9.49 -4.64 -8.94
N ALA A 22 10.00 -4.60 -7.72
CA ALA A 22 9.22 -4.90 -6.52
C ALA A 22 8.18 -3.81 -6.23
N LEU A 23 8.54 -2.53 -6.43
CA LEU A 23 7.61 -1.42 -6.29
C LEU A 23 6.48 -1.50 -7.32
N ASP A 24 6.80 -1.86 -8.57
CA ASP A 24 5.80 -2.07 -9.62
C ASP A 24 4.81 -3.17 -9.26
N ALA A 25 5.29 -4.28 -8.71
CA ALA A 25 4.43 -5.38 -8.27
C ALA A 25 3.46 -4.93 -7.16
N VAL A 26 3.92 -4.10 -6.20
CA VAL A 26 3.07 -3.53 -5.15
C VAL A 26 2.00 -2.60 -5.74
N VAL A 27 2.40 -1.70 -6.64
CA VAL A 27 1.47 -0.78 -7.31
C VAL A 27 0.41 -1.56 -8.09
N ALA A 28 0.83 -2.56 -8.87
CA ALA A 28 -0.08 -3.41 -9.65
C ALA A 28 -1.09 -4.16 -8.76
N ALA A 29 -0.63 -4.73 -7.65
CA ALA A 29 -1.51 -5.43 -6.69
C ALA A 29 -2.54 -4.48 -6.06
N VAL A 30 -2.12 -3.27 -5.68
CA VAL A 30 -3.05 -2.26 -5.15
C VAL A 30 -4.04 -1.82 -6.21
N VAL A 31 -3.59 -1.59 -7.45
CA VAL A 31 -4.49 -1.21 -8.54
C VAL A 31 -5.56 -2.26 -8.76
N SER A 32 -5.15 -3.52 -8.98
CA SER A 32 -6.09 -4.63 -9.17
C SER A 32 -7.10 -4.78 -8.03
N THR A 33 -6.66 -4.57 -6.78
CA THR A 33 -7.55 -4.70 -5.62
C THR A 33 -8.57 -3.56 -5.56
N VAL A 34 -8.11 -2.32 -5.73
CA VAL A 34 -8.99 -1.14 -5.71
C VAL A 34 -9.95 -1.17 -6.88
N GLU A 35 -9.54 -1.68 -8.05
CA GLU A 35 -10.43 -1.90 -9.18
C GLU A 35 -11.55 -2.90 -8.85
N GLY A 36 -11.21 -3.97 -8.13
CA GLY A 36 -12.19 -4.95 -7.64
C GLY A 36 -13.23 -4.38 -6.66
N TRP A 37 -13.05 -3.17 -6.14
CA TRP A 37 -13.98 -2.50 -5.23
C TRP A 37 -14.67 -1.27 -5.81
N HIS A 38 -13.96 -0.54 -6.66
CA HIS A 38 -14.35 0.82 -7.08
C HIS A 38 -14.48 0.98 -8.60
N GLY A 39 -14.43 -0.10 -9.38
CA GLY A 39 -14.45 -0.01 -10.84
C GLY A 39 -13.09 0.38 -11.40
N THR A 40 -13.01 0.59 -12.71
CA THR A 40 -11.71 0.70 -13.40
C THR A 40 -10.93 1.92 -12.93
N ALA A 41 -9.60 1.86 -13.02
CA ALA A 41 -8.73 2.91 -12.50
C ALA A 41 -8.91 4.28 -13.18
N GLU A 42 -9.58 4.34 -14.33
CA GLU A 42 -9.96 5.56 -15.04
C GLU A 42 -11.12 6.30 -14.37
N GLU A 43 -12.01 5.57 -13.70
CA GLU A 43 -13.23 6.12 -13.08
C GLU A 43 -13.01 6.59 -11.64
N TRP A 44 -11.83 6.33 -11.09
CA TRP A 44 -11.52 6.66 -9.70
C TRP A 44 -11.58 8.16 -9.45
N THR A 45 -12.44 8.53 -8.50
CA THR A 45 -12.43 9.89 -7.93
C THR A 45 -11.06 10.22 -7.30
N PRO A 46 -10.70 11.51 -7.16
CA PRO A 46 -9.43 11.91 -6.54
C PRO A 46 -9.19 11.31 -5.15
N ARG A 47 -10.28 11.09 -4.37
CA ARG A 47 -10.21 10.46 -3.06
C ARG A 47 -9.72 9.01 -3.14
N ILE A 48 -10.25 8.23 -4.08
CA ILE A 48 -9.88 6.83 -4.29
C ILE A 48 -8.43 6.75 -4.76
N LYS A 49 -8.06 7.60 -5.71
CA LYS A 49 -6.67 7.68 -6.20
C LYS A 49 -5.69 7.98 -5.06
N GLN A 50 -5.98 8.96 -4.22
CA GLN A 50 -5.14 9.31 -3.07
C GLN A 50 -5.04 8.17 -2.05
N GLY A 51 -6.16 7.50 -1.75
CA GLY A 51 -6.18 6.33 -0.85
C GLY A 51 -5.31 5.18 -1.38
N ALA A 52 -5.37 4.91 -2.69
CA ALA A 52 -4.54 3.90 -3.34
C ALA A 52 -3.04 4.22 -3.25
N VAL A 53 -2.63 5.49 -3.43
CA VAL A 53 -1.23 5.91 -3.24
C VAL A 53 -0.76 5.65 -1.80
N MET A 54 -1.57 6.07 -0.82
CA MET A 54 -1.25 5.90 0.60
C MET A 54 -1.10 4.43 0.97
N LEU A 55 -1.98 3.58 0.43
CA LEU A 55 -1.96 2.15 0.64
C LEU A 55 -0.72 1.49 0.02
N ALA A 56 -0.41 1.78 -1.24
CA ALA A 56 0.79 1.26 -1.91
C ALA A 56 2.08 1.69 -1.17
N ALA A 57 2.15 2.94 -0.72
CA ALA A 57 3.25 3.46 0.08
C ALA A 57 3.39 2.73 1.42
N HIS A 58 2.27 2.41 2.08
CA HIS A 58 2.27 1.66 3.33
C HIS A 58 2.83 0.25 3.13
N LEU A 59 2.32 -0.48 2.13
CA LEU A 59 2.78 -1.83 1.79
C LEU A 59 4.27 -1.85 1.42
N TRP A 60 4.73 -0.86 0.66
CA TRP A 60 6.15 -0.71 0.30
C TRP A 60 7.05 -0.56 1.54
N ARG A 61 6.69 0.30 2.49
CA ARG A 61 7.48 0.50 3.73
C ARG A 61 7.62 -0.79 4.54
N ARG A 62 6.58 -1.64 4.56
CA ARG A 62 6.59 -2.91 5.29
C ARG A 62 7.56 -3.93 4.72
N ARG A 63 7.87 -3.86 3.41
CA ARG A 63 8.93 -4.70 2.81
C ARG A 63 10.28 -4.49 3.52
N GLY A 64 10.58 -3.25 3.92
CA GLY A 64 11.78 -2.92 4.67
C GLY A 64 11.71 -3.25 6.16
N THR A 65 10.54 -3.61 6.69
CA THR A 65 10.32 -3.95 8.10
C THR A 65 9.45 -5.21 8.27
N PRO A 66 9.86 -6.38 7.74
CA PRO A 66 9.03 -7.60 7.75
C PRO A 66 8.58 -8.06 9.15
N GLY A 67 9.38 -7.73 10.18
CA GLY A 67 9.09 -8.03 11.59
C GLY A 67 8.44 -6.90 12.40
N GLY A 68 8.19 -5.72 11.81
CA GLY A 68 7.68 -4.55 12.52
C GLY A 68 8.74 -3.75 13.32
N MET A 69 10.03 -4.06 13.16
CA MET A 69 11.11 -3.20 13.63
C MET A 69 11.80 -2.54 12.43
N GLN A 70 11.78 -1.21 12.40
CA GLN A 70 12.71 -0.42 11.61
C GLN A 70 14.03 -0.35 12.39
N ALA A 71 15.15 -0.52 11.68
CA ALA A 71 16.50 -0.61 12.26
C ALA A 71 16.75 0.45 13.33
N PHE A 72 17.40 0.05 14.43
CA PHE A 72 17.85 0.92 15.50
C PHE A 72 18.74 2.05 14.94
N SER A 73 18.19 3.24 14.74
CA SER A 73 18.98 4.47 14.73
C SER A 73 19.07 5.03 16.15
N GLU A 74 20.15 5.75 16.47
CA GLU A 74 20.42 6.30 17.82
C GLU A 74 19.28 7.19 18.38
N GLU A 75 18.37 7.66 17.53
CA GLU A 75 17.26 8.55 17.89
C GLU A 75 15.90 7.80 17.97
N GLY A 76 15.71 6.99 19.01
CA GLY A 76 14.38 6.60 19.50
C GLY A 76 13.58 5.58 18.69
N ALA A 77 13.12 4.52 19.37
CA ALA A 77 12.28 3.49 18.78
C ALA A 77 10.92 4.04 18.31
N SER A 78 10.59 3.88 17.03
CA SER A 78 9.23 4.08 16.52
C SER A 78 8.53 2.72 16.35
N TRP A 79 7.42 2.54 17.08
CA TRP A 79 6.61 1.33 17.02
C TRP A 79 5.66 1.41 15.83
N VAL A 80 5.76 0.47 14.87
CA VAL A 80 4.76 0.32 13.80
C VAL A 80 3.93 -0.93 14.10
N GLN A 81 2.60 -0.78 14.11
CA GLN A 81 1.68 -1.87 14.46
C GLN A 81 1.93 -3.13 13.60
N ARG A 82 1.97 -4.27 14.28
CA ARG A 82 2.20 -5.61 13.70
C ARG A 82 1.01 -6.11 12.86
N HIS A 83 -0.20 -5.65 13.20
CA HIS A 83 -1.44 -5.98 12.50
C HIS A 83 -1.82 -4.83 11.58
N ASP A 84 -1.94 -5.12 10.30
CA ASP A 84 -2.39 -4.16 9.30
C ASP A 84 -3.81 -4.52 8.86
N PRO A 85 -4.81 -3.83 9.42
CA PRO A 85 -6.20 -4.08 9.05
C PRO A 85 -6.47 -3.76 7.57
N GLN A 86 -5.69 -2.87 6.94
CA GLN A 86 -5.88 -2.50 5.54
C GLN A 86 -5.38 -3.60 4.61
N ALA A 87 -4.16 -4.14 4.83
CA ALA A 87 -3.67 -5.30 4.08
C ALA A 87 -4.56 -6.53 4.27
N SER A 88 -5.08 -6.75 5.49
CA SER A 88 -6.00 -7.86 5.76
C SER A 88 -7.34 -7.67 5.03
N MET A 89 -7.88 -6.46 5.01
CA MET A 89 -9.08 -6.10 4.25
C MET A 89 -8.89 -6.27 2.74
N LEU A 90 -7.72 -5.91 2.20
CA LEU A 90 -7.40 -6.03 0.77
C LEU A 90 -7.19 -7.47 0.31
N LEU A 91 -6.53 -8.28 1.12
CA LEU A 91 -6.26 -9.70 0.83
C LEU A 91 -7.43 -10.62 1.19
N GLY A 92 -8.55 -10.09 1.70
CA GLY A 92 -9.68 -10.89 2.18
C GLY A 92 -9.34 -11.80 3.36
N LEU A 93 -8.34 -11.43 4.16
CA LEU A 93 -7.88 -12.18 5.33
C LEU A 93 -8.55 -11.65 6.60
N GLY A 94 -8.92 -12.56 7.52
CA GLY A 94 -9.63 -12.20 8.75
C GLY A 94 -11.14 -12.03 8.54
N GLY A 95 -11.83 -11.30 9.44
CA GLY A 95 -13.29 -11.14 9.43
C GLY A 95 -13.84 -10.14 8.40
N TRP A 96 -13.02 -9.69 7.45
CA TRP A 96 -13.40 -8.67 6.47
C TRP A 96 -14.22 -9.30 5.35
N SER A 97 -15.54 -9.09 5.37
CA SER A 97 -16.46 -9.47 4.30
C SER A 97 -16.97 -8.24 3.58
N ARG A 98 -17.19 -8.34 2.26
CA ARG A 98 -17.86 -7.29 1.50
C ARG A 98 -19.27 -7.10 2.06
N PRO A 99 -19.69 -5.87 2.44
CA PRO A 99 -21.05 -5.64 2.89
C PRO A 99 -22.03 -6.03 1.78
N GLN A 100 -22.93 -6.97 2.06
CA GLN A 100 -24.05 -7.25 1.18
C GLN A 100 -25.22 -6.37 1.63
N VAL A 101 -25.73 -5.52 0.73
CA VAL A 101 -27.02 -4.89 0.91
C VAL A 101 -28.08 -5.82 0.33
N GLY A 102 -29.03 -6.23 1.17
CA GLY A 102 -30.24 -6.96 0.79
C GLY A 102 -31.41 -6.02 0.60
#